data_AF-A0A6L3A678-F1
#
_entry.id   AF-A0A6L3A678-F1
#
_cell.length_a   1.000
_cell.length_b   1.000
_cell.length_c   1.000
_cell.angle_alpha   90.00
_cell.angle_beta   90.00
_cell.angle_gamma   90.00
#
_symmetry.space_group_name_H-M   'P 1'
#
loop_
_entity.id
_entity.type
_entity.pdbx_description
1 polymer ?
#
loop_
_entity_poly.entity_id
_entity_poly.type
_entity_poly.pdbx_seq_one_letter_code
_entity_poly.pdbx_strand_id
1 'polypeptide(L)' 'MLRQENYETITIEKSGGVAVLTLNRPERLNAVNGAMHSELSTLFEDIQRDGDVRAAV' A
#
# COMPACT_ATOMS: atom_id res chain seq x y z
N MET A 1 1.01 -11.36 -0.56
CA MET A 1 0.20 -11.14 0.67
C MET A 1 0.64 -9.80 1.19
N LEU A 2 -0.30 -8.93 1.56
CA LEU A 2 -0.03 -7.53 1.85
C LEU A 2 0.68 -7.37 3.21
N ARG A 3 1.91 -6.84 3.20
CA ARG A 3 2.79 -6.69 4.37
C ARG A 3 3.53 -5.36 4.36
N GLN A 4 3.59 -4.68 5.52
CA GLN A 4 4.18 -3.34 5.64
C GLN A 4 5.67 -3.30 5.29
N GLU A 5 6.45 -4.34 5.58
CA GLU A 5 7.90 -4.35 5.35
C GLU A 5 8.31 -4.24 3.87
N ASN A 6 7.37 -4.45 2.94
CA ASN A 6 7.59 -4.32 1.49
C ASN A 6 7.40 -2.88 0.97
N TYR A 7 6.96 -1.95 1.82
CA TYR A 7 6.58 -0.58 1.43
C TYR A 7 7.27 0.44 2.32
N GLU A 8 7.99 1.36 1.68
CA GLU A 8 8.63 2.52 2.31
C GLU A 8 7.75 3.76 2.15
N THR A 9 7.13 3.93 0.97
CA THR A 9 6.42 5.16 0.63
C THR A 9 4.90 5.09 0.83
N ILE A 10 4.40 3.93 1.27
CA ILE A 10 2.99 3.67 1.55
C ILE A 10 2.88 2.98 2.91
N THR A 11 2.00 3.47 3.79
CA THR A 11 1.65 2.78 5.04
C THR A 11 0.37 1.97 4.87
N ILE A 12 0.30 0.85 5.57
CA ILE A 12 -0.74 -0.16 5.45
C ILE A 12 -1.36 -0.43 6.82
N GLU A 13 -2.66 -0.21 6.92
CA GLU A 13 -3.46 -0.60 8.08
C GLU A 13 -4.55 -1.58 7.64
N LYS A 14 -4.68 -2.71 8.36
CA LYS A 14 -5.71 -3.72 8.08
C LYS A 14 -6.68 -3.83 9.24
N SER A 15 -7.97 -3.62 8.98
CA SER A 15 -9.03 -3.77 9.99
C SER A 15 -10.34 -4.23 9.34
N GLY A 16 -10.98 -5.25 9.92
CA GLY A 16 -12.28 -5.73 9.44
C GLY A 16 -12.28 -6.18 7.97
N GLY A 17 -11.15 -6.64 7.44
CA GLY A 17 -10.95 -7.02 6.04
C GLY A 17 -10.86 -5.84 5.07
N VAL A 18 -10.70 -4.61 5.56
CA VAL A 18 -10.36 -3.44 4.75
C VAL A 18 -8.89 -3.13 4.97
N ALA A 19 -8.15 -2.94 3.87
CA ALA A 19 -6.80 -2.39 3.87
C ALA A 19 -6.87 -0.89 3.55
N VAL A 20 -6.36 -0.06 4.46
CA VAL A 20 -6.21 1.39 4.25
C VAL A 20 -4.76 1.65 3.86
N LEU A 21 -4.57 2.25 2.69
CA LEU A 21 -3.28 2.53 2.08
C LEU A 21 -3.04 4.03 2.08
N THR A 22 -2.06 4.51 2.84
CA THR A 22 -1.78 5.96 2.91
C THR A 22 -0.46 6.27 2.23
N LEU A 23 -0.47 7.19 1.27
CA LEU A 23 0.77 7.73 0.69
C LEU A 23 1.55 8.47 1.78
N ASN A 24 2.80 8.06 2.00
CA ASN A 24 3.59 8.45 3.16
C ASN A 24 4.86 9.21 2.76
N ARG A 25 4.68 10.27 1.98
CA ARG A 25 5.73 11.24 1.61
C ARG A 25 5.25 12.68 1.78
N PRO A 26 4.76 13.07 2.98
CA PRO A 26 4.17 14.38 3.23
C PRO A 26 5.15 15.54 2.98
N GLU A 27 6.45 15.34 3.19
CA GLU A 27 7.53 16.29 2.93
C GLU A 27 7.72 16.65 1.44
N ARG A 28 7.05 15.90 0.55
CA ARG A 28 6.98 16.12 -0.89
C ARG A 28 5.54 16.18 -1.39
N LEU A 29 4.57 16.48 -0.52
CA LEU A 29 3.14 16.52 -0.84
C LEU A 29 2.65 15.22 -1.52
N ASN A 30 3.24 14.08 -1.14
CA ASN A 30 2.99 12.77 -1.73
C ASN A 30 3.23 12.69 -3.26
N ALA A 31 4.06 13.58 -3.82
CA ALA A 31 4.43 13.53 -5.24
C ALA A 31 5.11 12.20 -5.58
N VAL A 32 4.59 11.47 -6.57
CA VAL A 32 5.09 10.14 -6.95
C VAL A 32 6.55 10.18 -7.42
N ASN A 33 7.37 9.28 -6.89
CA ASN A 33 8.74 9.02 -7.35
C ASN A 33 8.88 7.58 -7.85
N GLY A 34 10.08 7.17 -8.26
CA GLY A 34 10.34 5.81 -8.76
C GLY A 34 10.05 4.70 -7.75
N ALA A 35 10.35 4.92 -6.46
CA ALA A 35 10.06 3.95 -5.40
C ALA A 35 8.55 3.74 -5.25
N MET A 36 7.80 4.82 -5.08
CA MET A 36 6.33 4.78 -4.97
C MET A 36 5.67 4.19 -6.22
N HIS A 37 6.18 4.50 -7.41
CA HIS A 37 5.67 3.90 -8.65
C HIS A 37 5.87 2.37 -8.66
N SER A 38 7.03 1.90 -8.20
CA SER A 38 7.33 0.46 -8.11
C SER A 38 6.42 -0.21 -7.07
N GLU A 39 6.26 0.41 -5.90
CA GLU A 39 5.36 -0.05 -4.84
C GLU A 39 3.91 -0.15 -5.32
N LEU A 40 3.38 0.89 -5.98
CA LEU A 40 2.01 0.89 -6.53
C LEU A 40 1.82 -0.21 -7.59
N SER A 41 2.87 -0.53 -8.35
CA SER A 41 2.81 -1.58 -9.38
C SER A 41 2.64 -2.98 -8.76
N THR A 42 3.24 -3.23 -7.59
CA THR A 42 3.14 -4.53 -6.89
C THR A 42 1.97 -4.58 -5.89
N LEU A 43 1.51 -3.42 -5.40
CA LEU A 43 0.51 -3.29 -4.34
C LEU A 43 -0.80 -4.03 -4.64
N PHE A 44 -1.33 -3.86 -5.85
CA PHE A 44 -2.60 -4.49 -6.24
C PHE A 44 -2.49 -6.01 -6.33
N GLU A 45 -1.35 -6.54 -6.77
CA GLU A 45 -1.11 -7.98 -6.79
C GLU A 45 -0.98 -8.55 -5.37
N ASP A 46 -0.35 -7.81 -4.46
CA ASP A 46 -0.23 -8.19 -3.06
C ASP A 46 -1.56 -8.20 -2.33
N ILE A 47 -2.44 -7.23 -2.61
CA ILE A 47 -3.83 -7.17 -2.13
C ILE A 47 -4.59 -8.39 -2.66
N GLN A 48 -4.53 -8.67 -3.97
CA GLN A 48 -5.24 -9.79 -4.57
C GLN A 48 -4.83 -11.15 -3.97
N ARG A 49 -3.57 -11.28 -3.55
CA ARG A 49 -3.04 -12.49 -2.90
C ARG A 49 -3.34 -12.57 -1.40
N ASP A 50 -3.85 -11.51 -0.78
CA ASP A 50 -4.18 -11.48 0.65
C ASP A 50 -5.65 -11.82 0.87
N GLY A 51 -5.93 -13.09 1.19
CA GLY A 51 -7.30 -13.59 1.38
C GLY A 51 -8.07 -12.95 2.53
N ASP A 52 -7.40 -12.22 3.43
CA ASP A 52 -8.04 -11.50 4.52
C ASP A 52 -8.57 -10.12 4.07
N VAL A 53 -8.09 -9.60 2.94
CA VAL A 53 -8.46 -8.28 2.40
C VAL A 53 -9.60 -8.41 1.40
N ARG A 54 -10.72 -7.75 1.71
CA ARG A 54 -11.94 -7.69 0.87
C ARG A 54 -12.11 -6.35 0.16
N ALA A 55 -11.52 -5.28 0.69
CA ALA A 55 -11.53 -3.95 0.10
C ALA A 55 -10.22 -3.23 0.40
N ALA A 56 -9.80 -2.37 -0.52
CA ALA A 56 -8.64 -1.48 -0.36
C ALA A 56 -9.08 -0.03 -0.64
N VAL A 57 -8.60 0.91 0.19
CA VAL A 57 -8.89 2.35 0.11
C VAL A 57 -7.59 3.13 0.15
#